data_AF-A4ARA8-F1
#
_entry.id   AF-A4ARA8-F1
#
_cell.length_a   1.000
_cell.length_b   1.000
_cell.length_c   1.000
_cell.angle_alpha   90.00
_cell.angle_beta   90.00
_cell.angle_gamma   90.00
#
_symmetry.space_group_name_H-M   'P 1'
#
loop_
_entity.id
_entity.type
_entity.pdbx_description
1 polymer ?
#
loop_
_entity_poly.entity_id
_entity_poly.type
_entity_poly.pdbx_seq_one_letter_code
_entity_poly.pdbx_strand_id
1 'polypeptide(L)'
;MKNLIITLIISITTIGAIEAQVIRDHRNKTKTTKNKKSSTEIVSPIDAYKIKTPKYENKAPKIDVAIDDSKNNFLITNPPRSTQEDLNKWNRIVNKMLGIEGFDPVSNFINYPPSEKRIVGIPGTGSNNNWIPLSYKKQVCCGKLENFKTYDGFGDEMDWNFFVLPNDEFSFLITDALPYRKETRLMSSNGWHKNDNGQYQLEAEVTPDQSLYDNPFFPKKGSKKVGDPDVVLEGKEVCFYGPWVREWNHHYRPEIHPSEMIWWRLNGGYYMMLIQDDSNRFDSKDDFDLDGLLPNNWKPWAEPPLTAQFRIAFIVNPSDSGLPYKMHISEVLKRFVVTKDDVDVSKDSDNGISHTLVVDNKKLLIVNELQENDTDIGVKFVEITKRTDGTIQGYLQLTTKVGGPDLSGDEGYHLIHVQSTIPVKKSSRRFDID
;
A
#
# COMPACT_ATOMS: atom_id res chain seq x y z
N MET A 1 45.64 36.94 -36.65
CA MET A 1 44.96 37.57 -37.81
C MET A 1 44.79 36.50 -38.88
N LYS A 2 43.53 36.11 -39.12
CA LYS A 2 42.98 35.44 -40.32
C LYS A 2 43.79 34.29 -40.94
N ASN A 3 43.41 33.05 -40.59
CA ASN A 3 43.09 31.96 -41.54
C ASN A 3 42.99 30.62 -40.79
N LEU A 4 41.83 30.30 -40.21
CA LEU A 4 41.45 28.89 -39.91
C LEU A 4 39.97 28.73 -39.48
N ILE A 5 38.99 29.26 -40.23
CA ILE A 5 37.56 28.91 -40.02
C ILE A 5 36.84 28.94 -41.38
N ILE A 6 37.07 27.96 -42.26
CA ILE A 6 36.19 27.62 -43.39
C ILE A 6 36.30 26.11 -43.66
N THR A 7 35.80 25.27 -42.75
CA THR A 7 35.39 23.88 -43.05
C THR A 7 34.40 23.35 -42.00
N LEU A 8 33.24 23.99 -41.80
CA LEU A 8 32.08 23.32 -41.15
C LEU A 8 30.75 24.09 -41.30
N ILE A 9 30.37 24.49 -42.53
CA ILE A 9 29.01 24.95 -42.82
C ILE A 9 28.59 24.40 -44.20
N ILE A 10 28.44 23.08 -44.30
CA ILE A 10 27.67 22.40 -45.35
C ILE A 10 27.11 21.12 -44.71
N SER A 11 25.92 21.20 -44.09
CA SER A 11 24.97 20.07 -43.88
C SER A 11 23.72 20.48 -43.05
N ILE A 12 23.16 21.68 -43.24
CA ILE A 12 21.81 22.01 -42.75
C ILE A 12 21.13 22.94 -43.77
N THR A 13 20.67 22.37 -44.89
CA THR A 13 19.72 23.05 -45.80
C THR A 13 19.09 22.07 -46.81
N THR A 14 18.58 20.91 -46.36
CA THR A 14 17.74 20.07 -47.24
C THR A 14 16.78 19.12 -46.53
N ILE A 15 15.97 19.57 -45.56
CA ILE A 15 14.70 18.90 -45.23
C ILE A 15 13.67 20.00 -44.94
N GLY A 16 13.05 20.46 -46.01
CA GLY A 16 12.11 21.58 -46.02
C GLY A 16 11.27 21.52 -47.30
N ALA A 17 10.59 20.41 -47.51
CA ALA A 17 9.47 20.27 -48.44
C ALA A 17 8.86 18.88 -48.26
N ILE A 18 7.53 18.82 -48.20
CA ILE A 18 6.63 17.66 -48.10
C ILE A 18 6.02 17.51 -46.69
N GLU A 19 4.68 17.51 -46.67
CA GLU A 19 3.74 17.34 -45.54
C GLU A 19 3.25 18.57 -44.75
N ALA A 20 2.82 19.61 -45.48
CA ALA A 20 1.79 20.55 -45.00
C ALA A 20 0.67 20.66 -46.04
N GLN A 21 -0.17 19.62 -46.16
CA GLN A 21 -1.29 19.61 -47.11
C GLN A 21 -2.49 18.75 -46.67
N VAL A 22 -3.02 18.89 -45.44
CA VAL A 22 -4.47 18.65 -45.17
C VAL A 22 -4.91 19.38 -43.89
N ILE A 23 -4.91 20.72 -43.86
CA ILE A 23 -5.77 21.50 -42.94
C ILE A 23 -6.23 22.75 -43.69
N ARG A 24 -7.28 22.62 -44.48
CA ARG A 24 -8.18 23.69 -44.94
C ARG A 24 -9.35 23.03 -45.65
N ASP A 25 -10.39 22.72 -44.88
CA ASP A 25 -11.79 22.84 -45.27
C ASP A 25 -12.66 22.27 -44.16
N HIS A 26 -13.28 23.15 -43.37
CA HIS A 26 -14.68 23.07 -42.92
C HIS A 26 -14.94 24.13 -41.82
N ARG A 27 -15.15 25.37 -42.26
CA ARG A 27 -15.93 26.38 -41.54
C ARG A 27 -17.18 26.65 -42.37
N ASN A 28 -18.34 26.22 -41.88
CA ASN A 28 -19.61 26.98 -41.86
C ASN A 28 -20.79 26.03 -41.66
N LYS A 29 -21.44 26.11 -40.49
CA LYS A 29 -22.91 26.17 -40.36
C LYS A 29 -23.30 26.44 -38.90
N THR A 30 -23.58 27.70 -38.62
CA THR A 30 -24.47 28.14 -37.55
C THR A 30 -25.91 27.78 -37.91
N LYS A 31 -26.65 27.16 -37.00
CA LYS A 31 -28.11 27.33 -36.87
C LYS A 31 -28.55 27.13 -35.42
N THR A 32 -29.12 28.21 -34.90
CA THR A 32 -29.89 28.40 -33.67
C THR A 32 -31.07 27.44 -33.50
N THR A 33 -31.29 26.94 -32.27
CA THR A 33 -32.66 26.73 -31.74
C THR A 33 -32.72 26.72 -30.20
N LYS A 34 -33.43 27.73 -29.68
CA LYS A 34 -34.44 27.76 -28.61
C LYS A 34 -34.25 26.96 -27.30
N ASN A 35 -34.17 27.77 -26.24
CA ASN A 35 -34.51 27.52 -24.83
C ASN A 35 -35.69 26.55 -24.59
N LYS A 36 -35.48 25.58 -23.69
CA LYS A 36 -36.53 24.94 -22.91
C LYS A 36 -36.09 24.89 -21.44
N LYS A 37 -36.82 25.63 -20.59
CA LYS A 37 -36.71 25.56 -19.12
C LYS A 37 -37.06 24.13 -18.69
N SER A 38 -36.16 23.50 -17.94
CA SER A 38 -36.44 22.30 -17.15
C SER A 38 -36.11 22.64 -15.69
N SER A 39 -37.13 22.61 -14.86
CA SER A 39 -37.03 22.66 -13.40
C SER A 39 -36.37 21.37 -12.91
N THR A 40 -35.18 21.47 -12.34
CA THR A 40 -34.51 20.37 -11.67
C THR A 40 -34.93 20.36 -10.20
N GLU A 41 -35.63 19.31 -9.80
CA GLU A 41 -35.79 18.93 -8.40
C GLU A 41 -34.41 18.68 -7.79
N ILE A 42 -34.17 19.28 -6.63
CA ILE A 42 -32.98 19.02 -5.81
C ILE A 42 -33.22 17.68 -5.11
N VAL A 43 -32.74 16.61 -5.73
CA VAL A 43 -32.63 15.30 -5.09
C VAL A 43 -31.35 15.29 -4.25
N SER A 44 -31.49 14.91 -2.97
CA SER A 44 -30.39 14.73 -2.02
C SER A 44 -29.25 13.89 -2.64
N PRO A 45 -27.98 14.35 -2.60
CA PRO A 45 -26.82 13.62 -3.14
C PRO A 45 -26.53 12.26 -2.47
N ILE A 46 -27.27 11.86 -1.45
CA ILE A 46 -26.97 10.66 -0.66
C ILE A 46 -27.60 9.37 -1.25
N ASP A 47 -28.65 9.49 -2.07
CA ASP A 47 -29.37 8.30 -2.61
C ASP A 47 -28.99 7.91 -4.05
N ALA A 48 -28.15 8.69 -4.73
CA ALA A 48 -27.74 8.45 -6.13
C ALA A 48 -26.52 7.52 -6.28
N TYR A 49 -25.85 7.16 -5.18
CA TYR A 49 -24.61 6.38 -5.20
C TYR A 49 -24.84 4.93 -4.75
N LYS A 50 -25.72 4.22 -5.48
CA LYS A 50 -25.42 2.81 -5.73
C LYS A 50 -24.23 2.79 -6.65
N ILE A 51 -23.03 2.82 -6.07
CA ILE A 51 -21.82 2.38 -6.76
C ILE A 51 -22.24 1.06 -7.39
N LYS A 52 -22.36 1.02 -8.72
CA LYS A 52 -22.21 -0.23 -9.43
C LYS A 52 -20.76 -0.58 -9.13
N THR A 53 -20.54 -1.22 -7.98
CA THR A 53 -19.41 -2.11 -7.86
C THR A 53 -19.47 -2.89 -9.17
N PRO A 54 -18.37 -2.98 -9.94
CA PRO A 54 -18.37 -3.93 -11.04
C PRO A 54 -19.04 -5.17 -10.48
N LYS A 55 -20.09 -5.65 -11.15
CA LYS A 55 -20.57 -7.00 -10.89
C LYS A 55 -19.40 -7.89 -11.32
N TYR A 56 -18.33 -7.93 -10.53
CA TYR A 56 -17.88 -9.18 -9.99
C TYR A 56 -19.15 -9.79 -9.43
N GLU A 57 -19.85 -10.53 -10.30
CA GLU A 57 -20.56 -11.67 -9.80
C GLU A 57 -19.56 -12.31 -8.86
N ASN A 58 -19.90 -12.27 -7.57
CA ASN A 58 -19.20 -13.05 -6.59
C ASN A 58 -19.50 -14.49 -6.99
N LYS A 59 -18.79 -14.96 -8.03
CA LYS A 59 -18.53 -16.35 -8.34
C LYS A 59 -17.43 -16.83 -7.39
N ALA A 60 -17.30 -16.25 -6.19
CA ALA A 60 -17.14 -17.07 -5.01
C ALA A 60 -18.14 -18.21 -5.22
N PRO A 61 -17.66 -19.42 -5.54
CA PRO A 61 -18.60 -20.47 -5.86
C PRO A 61 -19.49 -20.60 -4.63
N LYS A 62 -20.79 -20.89 -4.82
CA LYS A 62 -21.58 -21.43 -3.72
C LYS A 62 -20.99 -22.79 -3.43
N ILE A 63 -19.87 -22.77 -2.74
CA ILE A 63 -19.17 -23.92 -2.26
C ILE A 63 -19.97 -24.31 -1.02
N ASP A 64 -21.02 -25.12 -1.21
CA ASP A 64 -21.55 -26.00 -0.17
C ASP A 64 -20.51 -27.13 0.07
N VAL A 65 -19.23 -26.78 0.26
CA VAL A 65 -18.24 -27.74 0.74
C VAL A 65 -18.57 -27.91 2.20
N ALA A 66 -18.93 -29.15 2.54
CA ALA A 66 -18.93 -29.61 3.91
C ALA A 66 -17.56 -29.24 4.51
N ILE A 67 -17.55 -28.23 5.37
CA ILE A 67 -16.37 -27.81 6.11
C ILE A 67 -15.97 -29.02 6.96
N ASP A 68 -14.80 -29.60 6.68
CA ASP A 68 -14.24 -30.68 7.47
C ASP A 68 -13.73 -30.11 8.81
N ASP A 69 -14.63 -29.96 9.80
CA ASP A 69 -14.33 -29.58 11.19
C ASP A 69 -13.55 -30.66 11.96
N SER A 70 -13.25 -31.81 11.34
CA SER A 70 -12.72 -32.97 12.07
C SER A 70 -11.20 -32.97 12.24
N LYS A 71 -10.46 -32.04 11.63
CA LYS A 71 -8.99 -32.02 11.68
C LYS A 71 -8.44 -30.65 12.05
N ASN A 72 -7.94 -30.60 13.29
CA ASN A 72 -7.00 -29.62 13.86
C ASN A 72 -7.59 -28.24 14.19
N ASN A 73 -8.13 -28.09 15.41
CA ASN A 73 -8.42 -26.77 15.98
C ASN A 73 -7.13 -26.17 16.57
N PHE A 74 -6.95 -24.84 16.49
CA PHE A 74 -5.94 -24.14 17.28
C PHE A 74 -6.43 -23.98 18.73
N LEU A 75 -6.03 -24.92 19.58
CA LEU A 75 -6.46 -25.02 20.97
C LEU A 75 -5.52 -24.26 21.91
N ILE A 76 -6.11 -23.37 22.71
CA ILE A 76 -5.45 -22.74 23.85
C ILE A 76 -6.25 -23.04 25.13
N THR A 77 -5.55 -23.51 26.15
CA THR A 77 -6.09 -23.69 27.50
C THR A 77 -5.44 -22.68 28.42
N ASN A 78 -6.23 -21.92 29.18
CA ASN A 78 -5.78 -20.90 30.12
C ASN A 78 -4.80 -19.89 29.48
N PRO A 79 -5.26 -19.09 28.49
CA PRO A 79 -4.41 -18.09 27.83
C PRO A 79 -3.79 -17.13 28.84
N PRO A 80 -2.54 -16.66 28.60
CA PRO A 80 -1.87 -15.72 29.48
C PRO A 80 -2.69 -14.43 29.65
N ARG A 81 -2.57 -13.79 30.83
CA ARG A 81 -3.23 -12.50 31.07
C ARG A 81 -2.54 -11.40 30.26
N SER A 82 -3.32 -10.51 29.66
CA SER A 82 -2.79 -9.34 28.96
C SER A 82 -2.01 -8.45 29.93
N THR A 83 -0.78 -8.09 29.55
CA THR A 83 0.03 -7.07 30.19
C THR A 83 -0.44 -5.67 29.76
N GLN A 84 0.06 -4.62 30.43
CA GLN A 84 -0.22 -3.25 29.98
C GLN A 84 0.38 -2.96 28.59
N GLU A 85 1.52 -3.59 28.26
CA GLU A 85 2.15 -3.48 26.96
C GLU A 85 1.26 -4.11 25.87
N ASP A 86 0.70 -5.29 26.11
CA ASP A 86 -0.24 -5.95 25.18
C ASP A 86 -1.48 -5.08 24.90
N LEU A 87 -2.02 -4.44 25.93
CA LEU A 87 -3.17 -3.54 25.81
C LEU A 87 -2.81 -2.28 25.02
N ASN A 88 -1.65 -1.69 25.31
CA ASN A 88 -1.18 -0.49 24.62
C ASN A 88 -0.91 -0.78 23.13
N LYS A 89 -0.23 -1.89 22.82
CA LYS A 89 0.03 -2.33 21.45
C LYS A 89 -1.27 -2.57 20.69
N TRP A 90 -2.19 -3.34 21.27
CA TRP A 90 -3.49 -3.62 20.65
C TRP A 90 -4.28 -2.33 20.40
N ASN A 91 -4.33 -1.42 21.38
CA ASN A 91 -5.02 -0.14 21.25
C ASN A 91 -4.39 0.76 20.18
N ARG A 92 -3.05 0.79 20.09
CA ARG A 92 -2.34 1.51 19.03
C ARG A 92 -2.73 0.97 17.67
N ILE A 93 -2.68 -0.34 17.46
CA ILE A 93 -3.01 -0.98 16.18
C ILE A 93 -4.46 -0.67 15.78
N VAL A 94 -5.41 -0.84 16.70
CA VAL A 94 -6.83 -0.62 16.43
C VAL A 94 -7.15 0.85 16.16
N ASN A 95 -6.59 1.78 16.93
CA ASN A 95 -6.97 3.18 16.86
C ASN A 95 -6.11 4.01 15.90
N LYS A 96 -4.88 3.58 15.60
CA LYS A 96 -3.92 4.36 14.78
C LYS A 96 -3.54 3.66 13.47
N MET A 97 -3.75 2.35 13.37
CA MET A 97 -3.31 1.54 12.21
C MET A 97 -4.45 0.76 11.56
N LEU A 98 -5.69 1.23 11.72
CA LEU A 98 -6.88 0.64 11.11
C LEU A 98 -7.14 -0.82 11.53
N GLY A 99 -6.62 -1.24 12.70
CA GLY A 99 -6.75 -2.62 13.18
C GLY A 99 -5.80 -3.61 12.52
N ILE A 100 -4.81 -3.15 11.76
CA ILE A 100 -3.82 -4.00 11.09
C ILE A 100 -2.41 -3.52 11.43
N GLU A 101 -1.56 -4.43 11.89
CA GLU A 101 -0.11 -4.23 11.97
C GLU A 101 0.53 -4.95 10.77
N GLY A 102 1.08 -4.18 9.82
CA GLY A 102 1.82 -4.68 8.66
C GLY A 102 3.33 -4.46 8.84
N PHE A 103 4.14 -5.49 8.57
CA PHE A 103 5.60 -5.38 8.52
C PHE A 103 6.24 -6.55 7.77
N ASP A 104 7.51 -6.40 7.40
CA ASP A 104 8.33 -7.46 6.78
C ASP A 104 9.12 -8.22 7.87
N PRO A 105 8.85 -9.51 8.12
CA PRO A 105 9.57 -10.27 9.14
C PRO A 105 11.00 -10.67 8.73
N VAL A 106 11.36 -10.51 7.45
CA VAL A 106 12.65 -10.93 6.87
C VAL A 106 13.56 -9.73 6.63
N SER A 107 13.04 -8.64 6.05
CA SER A 107 13.81 -7.47 5.60
C SER A 107 13.27 -6.13 6.11
N ASN A 108 12.94 -6.03 7.41
CA ASN A 108 12.52 -4.76 8.02
C ASN A 108 13.68 -3.79 8.32
N PHE A 109 14.94 -4.24 8.23
CA PHE A 109 16.13 -3.40 8.40
C PHE A 109 16.71 -3.03 7.05
N ILE A 110 17.04 -1.75 6.87
CA ILE A 110 17.57 -1.18 5.63
C ILE A 110 19.10 -1.27 5.64
N ASN A 111 19.75 -0.81 6.72
CA ASN A 111 21.15 -1.08 7.12
C ASN A 111 21.53 -0.21 8.35
N TYR A 112 22.65 -0.47 9.02
CA TYR A 112 23.28 0.48 9.96
C TYR A 112 24.80 0.62 9.71
N PRO A 113 25.30 1.80 9.26
CA PRO A 113 24.51 2.99 8.87
C PRO A 113 23.63 2.67 7.65
N PRO A 114 22.47 3.36 7.48
CA PRO A 114 21.60 3.12 6.34
C PRO A 114 22.32 3.36 5.01
N SER A 115 22.20 2.44 4.05
CA SER A 115 22.73 2.62 2.71
C SER A 115 21.96 3.72 1.99
N GLU A 116 22.60 4.52 1.13
CA GLU A 116 21.92 5.57 0.36
C GLU A 116 21.78 5.13 -1.11
N LYS A 117 20.69 5.49 -1.79
CA LYS A 117 20.48 5.10 -3.19
C LYS A 117 21.07 6.14 -4.14
N ARG A 118 21.97 5.72 -5.03
CA ARG A 118 22.55 6.56 -6.09
C ARG A 118 21.58 6.74 -7.25
N ILE A 119 21.62 7.89 -7.92
CA ILE A 119 21.06 7.99 -9.28
C ILE A 119 22.24 7.97 -10.26
N VAL A 120 22.26 6.95 -11.12
CA VAL A 120 23.24 6.86 -12.21
C VAL A 120 22.61 7.43 -13.47
N GLY A 121 23.33 8.31 -14.16
CA GLY A 121 22.97 8.70 -15.54
C GLY A 121 22.16 9.97 -15.74
N ILE A 122 21.81 10.74 -14.70
CA ILE A 122 21.22 12.08 -14.89
C ILE A 122 22.36 13.12 -15.05
N PRO A 123 22.48 13.79 -16.21
CA PRO A 123 23.52 14.81 -16.41
C PRO A 123 23.39 15.95 -15.39
N GLY A 124 24.45 16.22 -14.65
CA GLY A 124 24.49 17.31 -13.65
C GLY A 124 24.16 16.90 -12.21
N THR A 125 23.72 15.66 -11.95
CA THR A 125 23.51 15.16 -10.58
C THR A 125 24.78 14.56 -9.97
N GLY A 126 25.82 14.30 -10.76
CA GLY A 126 27.08 13.71 -10.28
C GLY A 126 26.87 12.33 -9.66
N SER A 127 27.74 11.94 -8.72
CA SER A 127 27.61 10.72 -7.91
C SER A 127 26.77 10.95 -6.65
N ASN A 128 25.83 11.90 -6.67
CA ASN A 128 25.03 12.21 -5.48
C ASN A 128 24.01 11.10 -5.22
N ASN A 129 23.82 10.80 -3.94
CA ASN A 129 22.76 9.92 -3.48
C ASN A 129 21.43 10.68 -3.51
N ASN A 130 20.42 10.09 -4.16
CA ASN A 130 19.11 10.71 -4.29
C ASN A 130 18.21 10.37 -3.11
N TRP A 131 18.05 9.08 -2.79
CA TRP A 131 17.25 8.68 -1.63
C TRP A 131 18.17 8.38 -0.45
N ILE A 132 17.97 9.13 0.62
CA ILE A 132 18.78 9.09 1.83
C ILE A 132 17.88 8.64 2.98
N PRO A 133 18.15 7.50 3.65
CA PRO A 133 17.29 7.05 4.73
C PRO A 133 17.27 8.00 5.92
N LEU A 134 16.10 8.13 6.53
CA LEU A 134 15.89 8.81 7.81
C LEU A 134 15.86 7.83 8.99
N SER A 135 15.86 6.52 8.69
CA SER A 135 15.84 5.43 9.66
C SER A 135 16.57 4.22 9.10
N TYR A 136 17.18 3.42 9.99
CA TYR A 136 17.77 2.12 9.66
C TYR A 136 16.72 1.00 9.58
N LYS A 137 15.49 1.26 10.01
CA LYS A 137 14.32 0.39 9.89
C LYS A 137 13.30 0.98 8.93
N LYS A 138 12.60 0.12 8.20
CA LYS A 138 11.37 0.46 7.48
C LYS A 138 10.31 0.98 8.48
N GLN A 139 9.46 1.89 8.03
CA GLN A 139 8.48 2.58 8.87
C GLN A 139 7.07 2.38 8.34
N VAL A 140 6.09 2.52 9.25
CA VAL A 140 4.68 2.62 8.90
C VAL A 140 4.28 4.09 8.87
N CYS A 141 3.48 4.49 7.89
CA CYS A 141 2.73 5.74 7.90
C CYS A 141 1.24 5.45 7.72
N CYS A 142 0.41 5.76 8.72
CA CYS A 142 -1.03 5.78 8.57
C CYS A 142 -1.57 7.20 8.64
N GLY A 143 -2.55 7.49 7.80
CA GLY A 143 -3.17 8.81 7.75
C GLY A 143 -4.22 8.92 6.68
N LYS A 144 -4.74 10.13 6.49
CA LYS A 144 -5.74 10.40 5.47
C LYS A 144 -5.04 10.55 4.10
N LEU A 145 -5.44 9.75 3.12
CA LEU A 145 -5.02 9.92 1.73
C LEU A 145 -5.72 11.16 1.17
N GLU A 146 -5.03 12.28 1.09
CA GLU A 146 -5.61 13.54 0.61
C GLU A 146 -5.63 13.62 -0.91
N ASN A 147 -4.64 13.02 -1.57
CA ASN A 147 -4.54 13.02 -3.03
C ASN A 147 -3.75 11.79 -3.50
N PHE A 148 -4.14 11.24 -4.63
CA PHE A 148 -3.40 10.23 -5.35
C PHE A 148 -3.03 10.73 -6.74
N LYS A 149 -1.79 10.53 -7.17
CA LYS A 149 -1.37 10.82 -8.54
C LYS A 149 -0.62 9.64 -9.13
N THR A 150 -0.59 9.67 -10.45
CA THR A 150 0.14 8.74 -11.28
C THR A 150 1.13 9.54 -12.10
N TYR A 151 2.42 9.23 -12.00
CA TYR A 151 3.46 9.82 -12.84
C TYR A 151 3.86 8.81 -13.91
N ASP A 152 3.63 9.16 -15.17
CA ASP A 152 3.92 8.33 -16.34
C ASP A 152 5.17 8.90 -17.00
N GLY A 153 6.34 8.48 -16.49
CA GLY A 153 7.66 8.92 -16.91
C GLY A 153 8.15 8.28 -18.21
N PHE A 154 9.44 8.42 -18.49
CA PHE A 154 10.06 7.70 -19.61
C PHE A 154 10.48 6.30 -19.15
N GLY A 155 10.07 5.26 -19.88
CA GLY A 155 10.36 3.86 -19.55
C GLY A 155 9.24 3.22 -18.72
N ASP A 156 9.60 2.35 -17.79
CA ASP A 156 8.66 1.61 -16.92
C ASP A 156 8.29 2.41 -15.65
N GLU A 157 8.53 3.72 -15.63
CA GLU A 157 8.22 4.63 -14.53
C GLU A 157 6.73 5.03 -14.52
N MET A 158 5.86 4.13 -14.09
CA MET A 158 4.44 4.45 -13.81
C MET A 158 4.20 4.57 -12.31
N ASP A 159 4.74 5.59 -11.68
CA ASP A 159 4.73 5.73 -10.22
C ASP A 159 3.32 6.02 -9.69
N TRP A 160 2.97 5.35 -8.60
CA TRP A 160 1.83 5.68 -7.74
C TRP A 160 2.31 6.60 -6.63
N ASN A 161 1.93 7.88 -6.69
CA ASN A 161 2.25 8.87 -5.68
C ASN A 161 1.06 9.09 -4.74
N PHE A 162 1.20 8.68 -3.49
CA PHE A 162 0.20 8.83 -2.43
C PHE A 162 0.56 10.02 -1.52
N PHE A 163 -0.30 11.04 -1.47
CA PHE A 163 -0.10 12.19 -0.58
C PHE A 163 -0.93 12.01 0.68
N VAL A 164 -0.26 11.59 1.75
CA VAL A 164 -0.89 11.21 3.02
C VAL A 164 -0.71 12.34 4.03
N LEU A 165 -1.79 12.75 4.68
CA LEU A 165 -1.72 13.53 5.91
C LEU A 165 -1.60 12.54 7.08
N PRO A 166 -0.41 12.36 7.69
CA PRO A 166 -0.24 11.36 8.75
C PRO A 166 -1.15 11.68 9.93
N ASN A 167 -1.66 10.65 10.60
CA ASN A 167 -2.30 10.85 11.90
C ASN A 167 -1.25 11.19 12.97
N ASP A 168 -1.71 11.54 14.17
CA ASP A 168 -0.86 11.98 15.29
C ASP A 168 0.20 10.95 15.72
N GLU A 169 -0.07 9.65 15.58
CA GLU A 169 0.91 8.60 15.88
C GLU A 169 2.10 8.62 14.90
N PHE A 170 1.86 9.04 13.66
CA PHE A 170 2.85 9.01 12.57
C PHE A 170 3.31 10.41 12.14
N SER A 171 2.91 11.48 12.86
CA SER A 171 3.33 12.84 12.53
C SER A 171 4.84 13.06 12.67
N PHE A 172 5.51 12.20 13.45
CA PHE A 172 6.97 12.26 13.62
C PHE A 172 7.72 12.12 12.28
N LEU A 173 7.16 11.37 11.31
CA LEU A 173 7.76 11.17 9.99
C LEU A 173 7.96 12.48 9.22
N ILE A 174 7.14 13.50 9.51
CA ILE A 174 7.31 14.85 9.01
C ILE A 174 8.24 15.66 9.92
N THR A 175 7.96 15.69 11.22
CA THR A 175 8.67 16.60 12.13
C THR A 175 10.16 16.31 12.21
N ASP A 176 10.53 15.03 12.20
CA ASP A 176 11.92 14.58 12.31
C ASP A 176 12.67 14.80 11.00
N ALA A 177 11.94 14.90 9.88
CA ALA A 177 12.49 15.22 8.57
C ALA A 177 12.71 16.74 8.36
N LEU A 178 12.00 17.61 9.09
CA LEU A 178 12.04 19.06 8.91
C LEU A 178 13.44 19.68 8.95
N PRO A 179 14.37 19.26 9.84
CA PRO A 179 15.73 19.80 9.86
C PRO A 179 16.51 19.60 8.55
N TYR A 180 16.08 18.65 7.72
CA TYR A 180 16.73 18.34 6.44
C TYR A 180 16.14 19.10 5.25
N ARG A 181 15.01 19.78 5.43
CA ARG A 181 14.35 20.56 4.39
C ARG A 181 15.29 21.64 3.85
N LYS A 182 15.55 21.63 2.55
CA LYS A 182 16.35 22.67 1.89
C LYS A 182 15.55 23.35 0.80
N GLU A 183 15.37 24.66 0.96
CA GLU A 183 14.95 25.54 -0.13
C GLU A 183 16.23 26.08 -0.76
N THR A 184 16.62 25.56 -1.92
CA THR A 184 17.77 26.11 -2.65
C THR A 184 17.25 27.05 -3.74
N ARG A 185 18.03 28.07 -4.10
CA ARG A 185 17.67 29.02 -5.18
C ARG A 185 17.43 28.35 -6.54
N LEU A 186 17.95 27.12 -6.72
CA LEU A 186 17.82 26.33 -7.94
C LEU A 186 16.57 25.44 -7.94
N MET A 187 15.89 25.30 -6.82
CA MET A 187 14.73 24.43 -6.67
C MET A 187 13.52 25.28 -6.22
N SER A 188 12.31 24.92 -6.65
CA SER A 188 11.11 25.74 -6.42
C SER A 188 10.84 26.00 -4.93
N SER A 189 10.31 27.17 -4.56
CA SER A 189 10.01 27.51 -3.16
C SER A 189 8.95 26.62 -2.48
N ASN A 190 8.32 25.69 -3.21
CA ASN A 190 7.23 24.81 -2.72
C ASN A 190 7.58 23.33 -2.85
N GLY A 191 8.78 22.92 -2.41
CA GLY A 191 9.27 21.55 -2.60
C GLY A 191 8.54 20.44 -1.82
N TRP A 192 7.91 20.77 -0.68
CA TRP A 192 7.19 19.80 0.15
C TRP A 192 5.69 19.95 -0.05
N HIS A 193 4.99 18.82 -0.14
CA HIS A 193 3.54 18.80 -0.33
C HIS A 193 2.80 19.31 0.90
N LYS A 194 1.74 20.08 0.66
CA LYS A 194 0.85 20.60 1.68
C LYS A 194 -0.59 20.46 1.21
N ASN A 195 -1.50 20.20 2.15
CA ASN A 195 -2.94 20.34 1.88
C ASN A 195 -3.37 21.82 1.87
N ASP A 196 -4.65 22.07 1.59
CA ASP A 196 -5.25 23.42 1.54
C ASP A 196 -5.14 24.19 2.87
N ASN A 197 -4.97 23.47 4.00
CA ASN A 197 -4.77 24.06 5.33
C ASN A 197 -3.29 24.36 5.63
N GLY A 198 -2.38 24.12 4.68
CA GLY A 198 -0.94 24.31 4.84
C GLY A 198 -0.25 23.23 5.67
N GLN A 199 -0.93 22.12 5.98
CA GLN A 199 -0.34 20.99 6.70
C GLN A 199 0.50 20.14 5.76
N TYR A 200 1.71 19.78 6.18
CA TYR A 200 2.61 18.94 5.39
C TYR A 200 2.04 17.53 5.22
N GLN A 201 2.24 16.99 4.03
CA GLN A 201 1.89 15.62 3.67
C GLN A 201 3.17 14.80 3.51
N LEU A 202 3.09 13.52 3.89
CA LEU A 202 4.10 12.53 3.56
C LEU A 202 3.75 11.96 2.19
N GLU A 203 4.75 11.78 1.34
CA GLU A 203 4.56 11.01 0.11
C GLU A 203 4.86 9.53 0.39
N ALA A 204 4.01 8.64 -0.09
CA ALA A 204 4.36 7.24 -0.26
C ALA A 204 4.38 6.96 -1.75
N GLU A 205 5.38 6.24 -2.24
CA GLU A 205 5.57 5.99 -3.67
C GLU A 205 5.88 4.51 -3.92
N VAL A 206 5.32 3.96 -5.00
CA VAL A 206 5.72 2.66 -5.56
C VAL A 206 5.44 2.65 -7.05
N THR A 207 6.29 2.03 -7.84
CA THR A 207 6.02 1.70 -9.24
C THR A 207 5.38 0.30 -9.26
N PRO A 208 4.09 0.15 -9.59
CA PRO A 208 3.45 -1.17 -9.59
C PRO A 208 3.69 -1.89 -10.93
N ASP A 209 3.49 -3.21 -10.95
CA ASP A 209 3.41 -3.97 -12.21
C ASP A 209 2.33 -3.41 -13.15
N GLN A 210 2.60 -3.43 -14.46
CA GLN A 210 1.70 -2.89 -15.50
C GLN A 210 0.26 -3.42 -15.40
N SER A 211 0.06 -4.67 -14.96
CA SER A 211 -1.29 -5.24 -14.83
C SER A 211 -2.12 -4.61 -13.70
N LEU A 212 -1.50 -3.84 -12.80
CA LEU A 212 -2.18 -3.08 -11.75
C LEU A 212 -2.58 -1.66 -12.16
N TYR A 213 -2.14 -1.13 -13.30
CA TYR A 213 -2.36 0.28 -13.67
C TYR A 213 -3.85 0.69 -13.69
N ASP A 214 -4.77 -0.23 -13.96
CA ASP A 214 -6.22 0.03 -13.98
C ASP A 214 -6.96 -0.87 -12.97
N ASN A 215 -6.59 -0.77 -11.70
CA ASN A 215 -7.27 -1.49 -10.62
C ASN A 215 -8.39 -0.64 -9.97
N PRO A 216 -9.36 -1.25 -9.26
CA PRO A 216 -10.50 -0.54 -8.68
C PRO A 216 -10.16 0.51 -7.60
N PHE A 217 -8.95 0.43 -7.02
CA PHE A 217 -8.53 1.27 -5.90
C PHE A 217 -7.64 2.42 -6.37
N PHE A 218 -6.68 2.15 -7.25
CA PHE A 218 -5.65 3.09 -7.71
C PHE A 218 -5.54 3.12 -9.26
N PRO A 219 -6.61 3.50 -9.97
CA PRO A 219 -6.59 3.53 -11.43
C PRO A 219 -5.77 4.70 -11.97
N LYS A 220 -5.11 4.49 -13.12
CA LYS A 220 -4.39 5.53 -13.87
C LYS A 220 -5.31 6.73 -14.17
N LYS A 221 -4.89 7.94 -13.77
CA LYS A 221 -5.68 9.17 -14.04
C LYS A 221 -5.90 9.33 -15.55
N GLY A 222 -7.16 9.49 -15.96
CA GLY A 222 -7.57 9.56 -17.36
C GLY A 222 -8.14 8.26 -17.95
N SER A 223 -8.08 7.12 -17.25
CA SER A 223 -8.81 5.90 -17.65
C SER A 223 -10.33 5.99 -17.43
N LYS A 224 -10.77 6.98 -16.65
CA LYS A 224 -12.16 7.15 -16.20
C LYS A 224 -12.99 8.07 -17.08
N LYS A 225 -14.29 7.76 -17.19
CA LYS A 225 -15.26 8.62 -17.88
C LYS A 225 -15.63 9.79 -16.96
N VAL A 226 -16.00 10.92 -17.56
CA VAL A 226 -16.53 12.10 -16.84
C VAL A 226 -17.62 11.64 -15.86
N GLY A 227 -17.37 11.80 -14.54
CA GLY A 227 -18.30 11.45 -13.47
C GLY A 227 -17.88 10.32 -12.54
N ASP A 228 -16.82 9.56 -12.85
CA ASP A 228 -16.22 8.62 -11.90
C ASP A 228 -15.35 9.39 -10.88
N PRO A 229 -15.43 9.09 -9.56
CA PRO A 229 -14.54 9.72 -8.58
C PRO A 229 -13.09 9.33 -8.88
N ASP A 230 -12.16 10.27 -8.76
CA ASP A 230 -10.76 10.13 -9.18
C ASP A 230 -10.10 8.89 -8.53
N VAL A 231 -10.22 8.71 -7.21
CA VAL A 231 -9.79 7.52 -6.46
C VAL A 231 -10.73 7.22 -5.28
N VAL A 232 -11.16 5.97 -5.10
CA VAL A 232 -12.16 5.59 -4.07
C VAL A 232 -11.65 5.73 -2.64
N LEU A 233 -10.34 5.85 -2.47
CA LEU A 233 -9.65 5.97 -1.18
C LEU A 233 -9.24 7.41 -0.84
N GLU A 234 -9.36 8.36 -1.76
CA GLU A 234 -9.15 9.77 -1.43
C GLU A 234 -10.16 10.21 -0.35
N GLY A 235 -9.66 10.94 0.64
CA GLY A 235 -10.39 11.33 1.83
C GLY A 235 -10.47 10.27 2.93
N LYS A 236 -9.99 9.03 2.70
CA LYS A 236 -10.04 7.92 3.66
C LYS A 236 -8.68 7.68 4.31
N GLU A 237 -8.70 6.98 5.43
CA GLU A 237 -7.47 6.52 6.05
C GLU A 237 -6.88 5.32 5.31
N VAL A 238 -5.57 5.39 5.06
CA VAL A 238 -4.76 4.36 4.42
C VAL A 238 -3.43 4.30 5.17
N CYS A 239 -2.82 3.13 5.20
CA CYS A 239 -1.52 2.90 5.77
C CYS A 239 -0.54 2.36 4.74
N PHE A 240 0.72 2.76 4.89
CA PHE A 240 1.83 2.40 4.03
C PHE A 240 2.99 1.88 4.89
N TYR A 241 3.77 0.95 4.34
CA TYR A 241 5.00 0.46 4.96
C TYR A 241 6.10 0.34 3.92
N GLY A 242 7.33 0.75 4.29
CA GLY A 242 8.50 0.68 3.43
C GLY A 242 9.68 1.47 4.01
N PRO A 243 10.77 1.66 3.24
CA PRO A 243 11.88 2.52 3.63
C PRO A 243 11.43 3.96 3.85
N TRP A 244 11.78 4.55 5.00
CA TRP A 244 11.55 5.97 5.26
C TRP A 244 12.79 6.76 4.89
N VAL A 245 12.66 7.51 3.81
CA VAL A 245 13.75 8.22 3.14
C VAL A 245 13.43 9.68 2.98
N ARG A 246 14.43 10.46 2.59
CA ARG A 246 14.26 11.79 2.02
C ARG A 246 14.89 11.84 0.64
N GLU A 247 14.26 12.55 -0.28
CA GLU A 247 14.75 12.63 -1.65
C GLU A 247 15.46 13.95 -1.95
N TRP A 248 16.75 13.88 -2.29
CA TRP A 248 17.58 15.04 -2.62
C TRP A 248 16.98 15.88 -3.75
N ASN A 249 16.58 15.24 -4.86
CA ASN A 249 16.05 15.92 -6.04
C ASN A 249 14.70 16.60 -5.79
N HIS A 250 13.99 16.21 -4.73
CA HIS A 250 12.73 16.82 -4.29
C HIS A 250 12.84 17.51 -2.93
N HIS A 251 13.90 18.32 -2.75
CA HIS A 251 14.08 19.20 -1.60
C HIS A 251 14.18 18.47 -0.26
N TYR A 252 14.71 17.25 -0.28
CA TYR A 252 14.77 16.36 0.88
C TYR A 252 13.40 16.13 1.52
N ARG A 253 12.34 16.09 0.71
CA ARG A 253 11.00 15.74 1.19
C ARG A 253 11.01 14.32 1.74
N PRO A 254 10.38 14.05 2.90
CA PRO A 254 10.28 12.71 3.46
C PRO A 254 9.27 11.86 2.70
N GLU A 255 9.61 10.59 2.50
CA GLU A 255 8.82 9.64 1.72
C GLU A 255 8.89 8.22 2.31
N ILE A 256 7.84 7.42 2.11
CA ILE A 256 7.92 5.96 2.18
C ILE A 256 8.16 5.45 0.75
N HIS A 257 9.39 5.05 0.43
CA HIS A 257 9.78 4.76 -0.95
C HIS A 257 10.89 3.69 -1.02
N PRO A 258 10.67 2.55 -1.70
CA PRO A 258 9.37 2.14 -2.24
C PRO A 258 8.40 1.72 -1.12
N SER A 259 7.11 1.92 -1.37
CA SER A 259 6.05 1.38 -0.52
C SER A 259 5.85 -0.10 -0.86
N GLU A 260 6.06 -0.96 0.12
CA GLU A 260 6.01 -2.42 -0.05
C GLU A 260 4.68 -3.00 0.43
N MET A 261 4.02 -2.32 1.38
CA MET A 261 2.71 -2.72 1.85
C MET A 261 1.77 -1.54 1.94
N ILE A 262 0.51 -1.79 1.56
CA ILE A 262 -0.57 -0.80 1.60
C ILE A 262 -1.79 -1.48 2.22
N TRP A 263 -2.42 -0.87 3.23
CA TRP A 263 -3.67 -1.39 3.78
C TRP A 263 -4.67 -0.31 4.15
N TRP A 264 -5.94 -0.66 4.08
CA TRP A 264 -7.05 0.24 4.37
C TRP A 264 -8.30 -0.54 4.80
N ARG A 265 -9.33 0.21 5.20
CA ARG A 265 -10.67 -0.33 5.46
C ARG A 265 -11.69 0.22 4.50
N LEU A 266 -12.56 -0.65 4.01
CA LEU A 266 -13.68 -0.28 3.17
C LEU A 266 -14.86 -1.20 3.46
N ASN A 267 -16.05 -0.62 3.66
CA ASN A 267 -17.28 -1.36 3.93
C ASN A 267 -17.19 -2.36 5.11
N GLY A 268 -16.36 -2.04 6.11
CA GLY A 268 -16.12 -2.89 7.28
C GLY A 268 -15.08 -3.99 7.08
N GLY A 269 -14.68 -4.29 5.83
CA GLY A 269 -13.61 -5.22 5.49
C GLY A 269 -12.22 -4.62 5.65
N TYR A 270 -11.22 -5.50 5.69
CA TYR A 270 -9.79 -5.17 5.71
C TYR A 270 -9.20 -5.50 4.34
N TYR A 271 -8.49 -4.55 3.74
CA TYR A 271 -7.76 -4.75 2.49
C TYR A 271 -6.27 -4.58 2.77
N MET A 272 -5.46 -5.53 2.33
CA MET A 272 -4.01 -5.54 2.51
C MET A 272 -3.35 -5.92 1.20
N MET A 273 -2.38 -5.11 0.77
CA MET A 273 -1.60 -5.31 -0.42
C MET A 273 -0.14 -5.46 -0.03
N LEU A 274 0.50 -6.55 -0.45
CA LEU A 274 1.95 -6.62 -0.61
C LEU A 274 2.24 -6.33 -2.09
N ILE A 275 3.19 -5.45 -2.37
CA ILE A 275 3.54 -5.04 -3.73
C ILE A 275 5.05 -4.88 -3.85
N GLN A 276 5.61 -5.41 -4.93
CA GLN A 276 6.98 -5.17 -5.34
C GLN A 276 7.05 -3.94 -6.23
N ASP A 277 8.11 -3.18 -6.07
CA ASP A 277 8.41 -2.03 -6.91
C ASP A 277 8.98 -2.49 -8.25
N ASP A 278 8.25 -2.23 -9.33
CA ASP A 278 8.50 -2.67 -10.71
C ASP A 278 9.49 -1.76 -11.46
N SER A 279 10.04 -0.74 -10.79
CA SER A 279 11.03 0.13 -11.43
C SER A 279 12.43 -0.50 -11.49
N ASN A 280 12.66 -1.57 -10.73
CA ASN A 280 13.97 -2.20 -10.54
C ASN A 280 15.05 -1.23 -10.05
N ARG A 281 14.63 -0.12 -9.41
CA ARG A 281 15.53 0.88 -8.83
C ARG A 281 16.02 0.50 -7.45
N PHE A 282 15.47 -0.51 -6.76
CA PHE A 282 15.72 -0.71 -5.33
C PHE A 282 16.10 -2.15 -4.94
N ASP A 283 16.39 -2.98 -5.91
CA ASP A 283 16.56 -4.43 -5.79
C ASP A 283 18.00 -4.91 -6.10
N SER A 284 18.86 -4.05 -6.65
CA SER A 284 20.26 -4.34 -6.94
C SER A 284 21.22 -3.73 -5.91
N LYS A 285 22.35 -4.39 -5.66
CA LYS A 285 23.38 -3.90 -4.72
C LYS A 285 24.22 -2.76 -5.32
N ASP A 286 24.46 -2.80 -6.62
CA ASP A 286 25.32 -1.83 -7.33
C ASP A 286 24.73 -0.42 -7.35
N ASP A 287 23.45 -0.34 -7.00
CA ASP A 287 22.64 0.86 -6.97
C ASP A 287 22.80 1.68 -5.68
N PHE A 288 23.42 1.10 -4.65
CA PHE A 288 23.56 1.72 -3.34
C PHE A 288 24.98 2.19 -3.06
N ASP A 289 25.06 3.36 -2.42
CA ASP A 289 26.26 3.77 -1.71
C ASP A 289 26.28 3.11 -0.34
N LEU A 290 27.36 2.36 -0.11
CA LEU A 290 27.56 1.57 1.10
C LEU A 290 28.75 2.10 1.91
N ASP A 291 29.37 3.21 1.47
CA ASP A 291 30.54 3.83 2.12
C ASP A 291 31.70 2.84 2.40
N GLY A 292 31.80 1.76 1.60
CA GLY A 292 32.78 0.69 1.80
C GLY A 292 32.50 -0.24 2.99
N LEU A 293 31.37 -0.07 3.68
CA LEU A 293 30.91 -0.90 4.79
C LEU A 293 29.76 -1.79 4.31
N LEU A 294 30.09 -2.99 3.84
CA LEU A 294 29.13 -4.04 3.50
C LEU A 294 29.05 -5.04 4.65
N PRO A 295 28.02 -4.98 5.53
CA PRO A 295 27.69 -6.13 6.34
C PRO A 295 27.42 -7.33 5.41
N ASN A 296 27.93 -8.51 5.78
CA ASN A 296 27.77 -9.72 4.98
C ASN A 296 26.29 -10.10 4.73
N ASN A 297 25.37 -9.54 5.51
CA ASN A 297 23.93 -9.79 5.43
C ASN A 297 23.12 -8.58 4.93
N TRP A 298 23.78 -7.54 4.40
CA TRP A 298 23.06 -6.41 3.81
C TRP A 298 22.37 -6.81 2.49
N LYS A 299 21.17 -6.26 2.29
CA LYS A 299 20.28 -6.51 1.16
C LYS A 299 19.74 -5.18 0.62
N PRO A 300 19.52 -5.07 -0.70
CA PRO A 300 18.79 -3.98 -1.31
C PRO A 300 17.42 -3.79 -0.65
N TRP A 301 16.90 -2.56 -0.69
CA TRP A 301 15.74 -2.17 0.09
C TRP A 301 14.49 -2.99 -0.28
N ALA A 302 14.32 -3.28 -1.57
CA ALA A 302 13.20 -4.02 -2.14
C ALA A 302 13.65 -5.31 -2.86
N GLU A 303 14.73 -5.95 -2.38
CA GLU A 303 15.21 -7.22 -2.95
C GLU A 303 14.10 -8.30 -2.88
N PRO A 304 13.65 -8.87 -4.01
CA PRO A 304 12.68 -9.95 -3.97
C PRO A 304 13.33 -11.26 -3.53
N PRO A 305 12.53 -12.23 -3.06
CA PRO A 305 11.09 -12.09 -2.79
C PRO A 305 10.79 -11.22 -1.57
N LEU A 306 9.78 -10.34 -1.67
CA LEU A 306 9.27 -9.56 -0.55
C LEU A 306 8.35 -10.41 0.32
N THR A 307 8.43 -10.24 1.63
CA THR A 307 7.59 -10.96 2.60
C THR A 307 6.77 -9.96 3.41
N ALA A 308 5.45 -10.20 3.50
CA ALA A 308 4.56 -9.42 4.36
C ALA A 308 3.97 -10.28 5.46
N GLN A 309 3.88 -9.68 6.65
CA GLN A 309 3.07 -10.17 7.74
C GLN A 309 2.04 -9.10 8.12
N PHE A 310 0.76 -9.41 7.91
CA PHE A 310 -0.37 -8.59 8.33
C PHE A 310 -1.02 -9.21 9.56
N ARG A 311 -1.14 -8.44 10.65
CA ARG A 311 -1.78 -8.88 11.89
C ARG A 311 -3.05 -8.09 12.12
N ILE A 312 -4.19 -8.73 11.86
CA ILE A 312 -5.52 -8.15 12.05
C ILE A 312 -5.93 -8.34 13.51
N ALA A 313 -6.04 -7.23 14.25
CA ALA A 313 -6.43 -7.24 15.65
C ALA A 313 -7.88 -7.70 15.81
N PHE A 314 -8.12 -8.61 16.75
CA PHE A 314 -9.47 -9.00 17.16
C PHE A 314 -9.64 -8.98 18.67
N ILE A 315 -10.90 -8.91 19.09
CA ILE A 315 -11.34 -9.09 20.46
C ILE A 315 -12.66 -9.85 20.46
N VAL A 316 -12.76 -10.87 21.30
CA VAL A 316 -13.94 -11.72 21.42
C VAL A 316 -14.28 -11.90 22.89
N ASN A 317 -15.55 -11.74 23.24
CA ASN A 317 -16.03 -12.10 24.57
C ASN A 317 -16.47 -13.58 24.56
N PRO A 318 -15.82 -14.48 25.31
CA PRO A 318 -16.19 -15.88 25.37
C PRO A 318 -17.62 -16.13 25.87
N SER A 319 -18.32 -15.16 26.44
CA SER A 319 -19.73 -15.31 26.86
C SER A 319 -20.74 -14.90 25.78
N ASP A 320 -20.30 -14.39 24.63
CA ASP A 320 -21.22 -13.95 23.58
C ASP A 320 -22.04 -15.12 23.02
N SER A 321 -23.34 -14.89 22.78
CA SER A 321 -24.26 -15.88 22.21
C SER A 321 -24.12 -16.04 20.70
N GLY A 322 -23.45 -15.11 20.02
CA GLY A 322 -23.22 -15.11 18.57
C GLY A 322 -21.99 -15.90 18.12
N LEU A 323 -21.36 -16.66 19.01
CA LEU A 323 -20.15 -17.42 18.71
C LEU A 323 -20.44 -18.73 17.93
N PRO A 324 -19.48 -19.22 17.13
CA PRO A 324 -18.21 -18.56 16.81
C PRO A 324 -18.39 -17.41 15.81
N TYR A 325 -17.61 -16.34 15.97
CA TYR A 325 -17.49 -15.32 14.94
C TYR A 325 -16.74 -15.87 13.72
N LYS A 326 -16.83 -15.18 12.58
CA LYS A 326 -16.24 -15.61 11.33
C LYS A 326 -15.38 -14.51 10.71
N MET A 327 -14.27 -14.92 10.11
CA MET A 327 -13.55 -14.15 9.12
C MET A 327 -13.46 -14.96 7.82
N HIS A 328 -13.52 -14.26 6.69
CA HIS A 328 -13.40 -14.84 5.36
C HIS A 328 -12.28 -14.12 4.62
N ILE A 329 -11.23 -14.85 4.28
CA ILE A 329 -10.09 -14.38 3.50
C ILE A 329 -10.41 -14.63 2.02
N SER A 330 -10.15 -13.64 1.18
CA SER A 330 -10.34 -13.74 -0.27
C SER A 330 -9.22 -13.02 -0.99
N GLU A 331 -8.76 -13.59 -2.10
CA GLU A 331 -7.84 -12.92 -3.02
C GLU A 331 -8.62 -12.00 -3.96
N VAL A 332 -8.20 -10.74 -4.05
CA VAL A 332 -8.81 -9.76 -4.94
C VAL A 332 -8.03 -9.69 -6.25
N LEU A 333 -6.70 -9.55 -6.16
CA LEU A 333 -5.77 -9.49 -7.30
C LEU A 333 -4.44 -10.12 -6.85
N LYS A 334 -3.78 -10.85 -7.75
CA LYS A 334 -2.45 -11.39 -7.48
C LYS A 334 -1.61 -11.58 -8.74
N ARG A 335 -0.30 -11.56 -8.57
CA ARG A 335 0.71 -11.92 -9.57
C ARG A 335 2.00 -12.31 -8.85
N PHE A 336 2.69 -13.35 -9.32
CA PHE A 336 3.95 -13.87 -8.72
C PHE A 336 3.90 -14.03 -7.19
N VAL A 337 2.82 -14.64 -6.70
CA VAL A 337 2.75 -15.09 -5.30
C VAL A 337 3.56 -16.37 -5.17
N VAL A 338 4.62 -16.31 -4.36
CA VAL A 338 5.61 -17.38 -4.17
C VAL A 338 5.61 -17.90 -2.73
N THR A 339 4.56 -17.60 -1.95
CA THR A 339 4.38 -18.06 -0.57
C THR A 339 4.61 -19.55 -0.42
N LYS A 340 4.05 -20.36 -1.33
CA LYS A 340 4.13 -21.82 -1.34
C LYS A 340 5.55 -22.39 -1.40
N ASP A 341 6.51 -21.59 -1.88
CA ASP A 341 7.90 -22.00 -2.03
C ASP A 341 8.69 -21.86 -0.71
N ASP A 342 8.07 -21.27 0.32
CA ASP A 342 8.62 -21.06 1.65
C ASP A 342 7.71 -21.70 2.71
N VAL A 343 8.06 -22.92 3.12
CA VAL A 343 7.24 -23.77 4.00
C VAL A 343 6.95 -23.13 5.36
N ASP A 344 7.82 -22.27 5.87
CA ASP A 344 7.61 -21.62 7.17
C ASP A 344 6.61 -20.45 7.05
N VAL A 345 6.65 -19.77 5.90
CA VAL A 345 5.76 -18.67 5.53
C VAL A 345 4.36 -19.17 5.15
N SER A 346 4.25 -20.24 4.37
CA SER A 346 2.98 -20.84 3.93
C SER A 346 2.28 -21.70 4.99
N LYS A 347 2.83 -21.78 6.20
CA LYS A 347 2.32 -22.67 7.24
C LYS A 347 1.13 -22.05 7.97
N ASP A 348 0.06 -22.81 8.11
CA ASP A 348 -1.10 -22.40 8.91
C ASP A 348 -0.98 -22.84 10.38
N SER A 349 -1.92 -22.39 11.20
CA SER A 349 -2.10 -22.88 12.57
C SER A 349 -2.58 -24.33 12.64
N ASP A 350 -3.20 -24.81 11.57
CA ASP A 350 -3.72 -26.16 11.44
C ASP A 350 -3.52 -26.69 10.00
N ASN A 351 -4.25 -27.73 9.60
CA ASN A 351 -4.10 -28.33 8.27
C ASN A 351 -5.42 -28.17 7.49
N GLY A 352 -5.56 -27.07 6.76
CA GLY A 352 -6.63 -26.87 5.78
C GLY A 352 -7.24 -25.46 5.79
N ILE A 353 -8.13 -25.21 4.84
CA ILE A 353 -8.74 -23.91 4.50
C ILE A 353 -9.68 -23.29 5.56
N SER A 354 -9.81 -23.88 6.75
CA SER A 354 -10.75 -23.42 7.79
C SER A 354 -10.15 -23.57 9.18
N HIS A 355 -9.64 -22.47 9.70
CA HIS A 355 -8.93 -22.44 10.97
C HIS A 355 -9.83 -22.01 12.12
N THR A 356 -9.85 -22.78 13.19
CA THR A 356 -10.71 -22.51 14.35
C THR A 356 -9.88 -22.23 15.60
N LEU A 357 -10.06 -21.04 16.17
CA LEU A 357 -9.55 -20.70 17.49
C LEU A 357 -10.48 -21.25 18.58
N VAL A 358 -9.96 -22.17 19.38
CA VAL A 358 -10.63 -22.73 20.55
C VAL A 358 -9.91 -22.29 21.81
N VAL A 359 -10.62 -21.61 22.71
CA VAL A 359 -10.08 -21.18 24.01
C VAL A 359 -10.92 -21.77 25.12
N ASP A 360 -10.28 -22.48 26.06
CA ASP A 360 -10.94 -23.14 27.19
C ASP A 360 -12.14 -24.00 26.73
N ASN A 361 -11.92 -24.82 25.68
CA ASN A 361 -12.92 -25.67 25.02
C ASN A 361 -14.10 -24.93 24.35
N LYS A 362 -14.00 -23.61 24.14
CA LYS A 362 -15.00 -22.83 23.41
C LYS A 362 -14.47 -22.33 22.07
N LYS A 363 -15.18 -22.63 20.99
CA LYS A 363 -14.92 -22.08 19.65
C LYS A 363 -15.24 -20.59 19.65
N LEU A 364 -14.23 -19.74 19.42
CA LEU A 364 -14.38 -18.29 19.47
C LEU A 364 -14.45 -17.67 18.06
N LEU A 365 -13.56 -18.10 17.18
CA LEU A 365 -13.38 -17.51 15.85
C LEU A 365 -13.07 -18.61 14.84
N ILE A 366 -13.74 -18.59 13.70
CA ILE A 366 -13.45 -19.42 12.54
C ILE A 366 -12.95 -18.50 11.42
N VAL A 367 -11.82 -18.82 10.83
CA VAL A 367 -11.25 -18.12 9.68
C VAL A 367 -11.31 -19.06 8.49
N ASN A 368 -11.97 -18.64 7.42
CA ASN A 368 -12.09 -19.46 6.21
C ASN A 368 -11.32 -18.81 5.07
N GLU A 369 -10.51 -19.60 4.42
CA GLU A 369 -9.79 -19.28 3.19
C GLU A 369 -10.69 -19.57 2.00
N LEU A 370 -11.03 -18.53 1.24
CA LEU A 370 -11.93 -18.61 0.09
C LEU A 370 -11.19 -18.50 -1.24
N GLN A 371 -9.86 -18.44 -1.20
CA GLN A 371 -9.04 -18.43 -2.40
C GLN A 371 -8.89 -19.83 -3.02
N GLU A 372 -8.46 -19.87 -4.29
CA GLU A 372 -8.28 -21.13 -5.03
C GLU A 372 -7.07 -21.92 -4.55
N ASN A 373 -5.99 -21.24 -4.16
CA ASN A 373 -4.74 -21.84 -3.71
C ASN A 373 -4.55 -21.61 -2.20
N ASP A 374 -4.68 -22.68 -1.42
CA ASP A 374 -4.46 -22.68 0.03
C ASP A 374 -3.06 -22.16 0.40
N THR A 375 -2.04 -22.49 -0.38
CA THR A 375 -0.63 -22.20 -0.04
C THR A 375 -0.15 -20.79 -0.42
N ASP A 376 -1.03 -19.90 -0.89
CA ASP A 376 -0.67 -18.53 -1.26
C ASP A 376 -0.61 -17.57 -0.04
N ILE A 377 -1.13 -18.01 1.10
CA ILE A 377 -1.13 -17.29 2.38
C ILE A 377 -0.83 -18.31 3.48
N GLY A 378 -0.09 -17.93 4.52
CA GLY A 378 -0.03 -18.66 5.78
C GLY A 378 -0.87 -17.97 6.85
N VAL A 379 -1.78 -18.70 7.49
CA VAL A 379 -2.77 -18.17 8.43
C VAL A 379 -2.52 -18.64 9.86
N LYS A 380 -2.28 -17.70 10.78
CA LYS A 380 -2.00 -18.02 12.19
C LYS A 380 -2.79 -17.21 13.21
N PHE A 381 -3.10 -17.82 14.36
CA PHE A 381 -3.54 -17.10 15.55
C PHE A 381 -2.34 -16.82 16.45
N VAL A 382 -2.08 -15.54 16.75
CA VAL A 382 -0.86 -15.14 17.50
C VAL A 382 -1.17 -14.14 18.61
N GLU A 383 -0.29 -14.11 19.62
CA GLU A 383 -0.35 -13.21 20.78
C GLU A 383 -1.73 -13.22 21.50
N ILE A 384 -2.30 -14.43 21.63
CA ILE A 384 -3.61 -14.62 22.28
C ILE A 384 -3.48 -14.42 23.79
N THR A 385 -4.19 -13.42 24.32
CA THR A 385 -4.18 -13.09 25.76
C THR A 385 -5.60 -12.86 26.28
N LYS A 386 -5.78 -13.04 27.59
CA LYS A 386 -7.03 -12.80 28.31
C LYS A 386 -6.97 -11.50 29.09
N ARG A 387 -7.93 -10.61 28.83
CA ARG A 387 -8.09 -9.34 29.56
C ARG A 387 -8.66 -9.57 30.96
N THR A 388 -8.58 -8.54 31.79
CA THR A 388 -9.13 -8.53 33.16
C THR A 388 -10.65 -8.72 33.20
N ASP A 389 -11.36 -8.27 32.17
CA ASP A 389 -12.82 -8.46 32.00
C ASP A 389 -13.21 -9.85 31.45
N GLY A 390 -12.22 -10.72 31.22
CA GLY A 390 -12.44 -12.07 30.70
C GLY A 390 -12.52 -12.17 29.17
N THR A 391 -12.50 -11.05 28.45
CA THR A 391 -12.43 -11.07 26.97
C THR A 391 -11.08 -11.59 26.49
N ILE A 392 -11.08 -12.20 25.31
CA ILE A 392 -9.89 -12.71 24.63
C ILE A 392 -9.52 -11.72 23.53
N GLN A 393 -8.27 -11.28 23.52
CA GLN A 393 -7.69 -10.50 22.43
C GLN A 393 -6.57 -11.28 21.75
N GLY A 394 -6.24 -10.89 20.53
CA GLY A 394 -5.12 -11.42 19.78
C GLY A 394 -5.11 -10.90 18.36
N TYR A 395 -4.35 -11.57 17.49
CA TYR A 395 -4.26 -11.22 16.09
C TYR A 395 -4.47 -12.43 15.20
N LEU A 396 -5.21 -12.21 14.11
CA LEU A 396 -5.15 -13.07 12.94
C LEU A 396 -3.95 -12.61 12.11
N GLN A 397 -2.93 -13.44 12.05
CA GLN A 397 -1.74 -13.21 11.25
C GLN A 397 -1.90 -13.85 9.88
N LEU A 398 -1.73 -13.05 8.82
CA LEU A 398 -1.62 -13.49 7.45
C LEU A 398 -0.19 -13.24 7.00
N THR A 399 0.47 -14.26 6.47
CA THR A 399 1.83 -14.13 5.91
C THR A 399 1.79 -14.45 4.43
N THR A 400 2.37 -13.61 3.60
CA THR A 400 2.42 -13.84 2.16
C THR A 400 3.72 -13.32 1.56
N LYS A 401 4.07 -13.84 0.38
CA LYS A 401 5.35 -13.58 -0.28
C LYS A 401 5.15 -13.38 -1.77
N VAL A 402 5.76 -12.34 -2.33
CA VAL A 402 5.67 -12.00 -3.75
C VAL A 402 7.06 -11.75 -4.34
N GLY A 403 7.17 -11.88 -5.66
CA GLY A 403 8.40 -11.63 -6.39
C GLY A 403 9.18 -12.91 -6.65
N GLY A 404 9.51 -13.16 -7.92
CA GLY A 404 10.39 -14.26 -8.32
C GLY A 404 11.86 -13.83 -8.42
N PRO A 405 12.75 -14.76 -8.80
CA PRO A 405 14.17 -14.47 -8.99
C PRO A 405 14.47 -13.64 -10.25
N ASP A 406 13.55 -13.52 -11.21
CA ASP A 406 13.73 -12.69 -12.41
C ASP A 406 13.26 -11.25 -12.16
N LEU A 407 14.22 -10.35 -11.86
CA LEU A 407 14.01 -8.91 -11.60
C LEU A 407 13.59 -8.10 -12.85
N SER A 408 13.06 -8.75 -13.88
CA SER A 408 12.67 -8.10 -15.14
C SER A 408 11.46 -8.81 -15.72
N GLY A 409 10.51 -9.16 -14.85
CA GLY A 409 9.29 -9.86 -15.25
C GLY A 409 8.57 -10.62 -14.15
N ASP A 410 9.24 -10.96 -13.03
CA ASP A 410 8.65 -11.68 -11.89
C ASP A 410 8.19 -10.76 -10.76
N GLU A 411 8.04 -9.46 -11.00
CA GLU A 411 7.56 -8.50 -10.01
C GLU A 411 6.12 -8.83 -9.60
N GLY A 412 5.94 -8.99 -8.29
CA GLY A 412 4.73 -9.57 -7.75
C GLY A 412 3.90 -8.62 -6.90
N TYR A 413 2.63 -8.96 -6.78
CA TYR A 413 1.72 -8.30 -5.83
C TYR A 413 0.66 -9.28 -5.34
N HIS A 414 0.14 -9.02 -4.16
CA HIS A 414 -0.93 -9.80 -3.55
C HIS A 414 -1.88 -8.89 -2.78
N LEU A 415 -3.08 -8.70 -3.32
CA LEU A 415 -4.16 -7.96 -2.68
C LEU A 415 -5.17 -8.91 -2.04
N ILE A 416 -5.19 -8.92 -0.72
CA ILE A 416 -6.01 -9.76 0.14
C ILE A 416 -7.14 -8.93 0.75
N HIS A 417 -8.34 -9.50 0.79
CA HIS A 417 -9.50 -8.93 1.47
C HIS A 417 -10.01 -9.87 2.56
N VAL A 418 -10.17 -9.34 3.78
CA VAL A 418 -10.76 -10.05 4.92
C VAL A 418 -12.07 -9.40 5.33
N GLN A 419 -13.16 -10.17 5.18
CA GLN A 419 -14.46 -9.81 5.72
C GLN A 419 -14.60 -10.41 7.13
N SER A 420 -14.92 -9.59 8.12
CA SER A 420 -15.17 -10.04 9.50
C SER A 420 -16.63 -9.90 9.88
N THR A 421 -17.16 -10.86 10.65
CA THR A 421 -18.46 -10.76 11.34
C THR A 421 -18.32 -10.34 12.79
N ILE A 422 -17.10 -10.12 13.29
CA ILE A 422 -16.88 -9.59 14.63
C ILE A 422 -17.52 -8.21 14.72
N PRO A 423 -18.41 -7.96 15.69
CA PRO A 423 -19.05 -6.67 15.84
C PRO A 423 -17.99 -5.58 16.03
N VAL A 424 -17.95 -4.62 15.11
CA VAL A 424 -17.17 -3.40 15.29
C VAL A 424 -17.86 -2.60 16.39
N LYS A 425 -17.40 -2.76 17.63
CA LYS A 425 -17.81 -1.84 18.70
C LYS A 425 -17.32 -0.47 18.29
N LYS A 426 -18.21 0.38 17.76
CA LYS A 426 -17.95 1.81 17.68
C LYS A 426 -17.58 2.22 19.09
N SER A 427 -16.33 2.62 19.29
CA SER A 427 -15.90 3.19 20.57
C SER A 427 -16.71 4.46 20.78
N SER A 428 -17.89 4.32 21.39
CA SER A 428 -18.77 5.43 21.72
C SER A 428 -18.32 6.14 22.99
N ARG A 429 -17.16 5.76 23.53
CA ARG A 429 -16.54 6.40 24.68
C ARG A 429 -15.22 7.00 24.21
N ARG A 430 -15.18 8.34 24.10
CA ARG A 430 -13.98 9.05 24.50
C ARG A 430 -13.61 8.47 25.85
N PHE A 431 -12.49 7.76 25.91
CA PHE A 431 -11.84 7.54 27.19
C PHE A 431 -11.38 8.93 27.59
N ASP A 432 -12.20 9.60 28.40
CA ASP A 432 -11.73 10.72 29.20
C ASP A 432 -10.67 10.12 30.12
N ILE A 433 -9.41 10.32 29.72
CA ILE A 433 -8.25 10.06 30.56
C ILE A 433 -8.23 11.25 31.51
N ASP A 434 -8.79 11.08 32.71
CA ASP A 434 -8.61 12.00 33.84
C ASP A 434 -7.15 12.05 34.29
#